data_AF-A0A0Q9SKH2-F1
#
_entry.id   AF-A0A0Q9SKH2-F1
#
_cell.length_a   1.000
_cell.length_b   1.000
_cell.length_c   1.000
_cell.angle_alpha   90.00
_cell.angle_beta   90.00
_cell.angle_gamma   90.00
#
_symmetry.space_group_name_H-M   'P 1'
#
loop_
_entity.id
_entity.type
_entity.pdbx_description
1 polymer ?
#
loop_
_entity_poly.entity_id
_entity_poly.type
_entity_poly.pdbx_seq_one_letter_code
_entity_poly.pdbx_strand_id
1 'polypeptide(L)'
;MRPARVAAAAVLALAAAITIPASSASAAELPAPEIAWVGQQVVANGSDAYIQAKFRCWGGETGTHLWASIKQGGADPTAEGSGMLSDAWYDTNYQYANDPAGQTIQCDGRWHVNRFTVKLVDHPFGAPYVSGTLANGAAWVQFCVFDSSATDDNFPTGFAYDYGWKTVIAQH
;
A
#
# COMPACT_ATOMS: atom_id res chain seq x y z
N MET A 1 -42.72 59.53 -13.62
CA MET A 1 -43.91 59.09 -14.39
C MET A 1 -43.43 58.36 -15.62
N ARG A 2 -43.85 57.09 -15.74
CA ARG A 2 -44.14 56.22 -16.90
C ARG A 2 -43.41 56.38 -18.27
N PRO A 3 -43.32 55.27 -19.02
CA PRO A 3 -42.08 54.76 -19.63
C PRO A 3 -42.10 54.85 -21.17
N ALA A 4 -40.97 54.53 -21.81
CA ALA A 4 -40.97 54.17 -23.23
C ALA A 4 -40.17 52.88 -23.43
N ARG A 5 -40.89 51.80 -23.74
CA ARG A 5 -40.37 50.55 -24.27
C ARG A 5 -39.92 50.80 -25.72
N VAL A 6 -38.72 50.38 -26.07
CA VAL A 6 -38.32 50.19 -27.47
C VAL A 6 -38.05 48.71 -27.64
N ALA A 7 -38.89 48.06 -28.44
CA ALA A 7 -38.67 46.72 -28.96
C ALA A 7 -37.97 46.85 -30.31
N ALA A 8 -36.90 46.08 -30.55
CA ALA A 8 -36.42 45.82 -31.90
C ALA A 8 -35.54 44.56 -31.98
N ALA A 9 -36.01 43.65 -32.84
CA ALA A 9 -35.27 42.79 -33.76
C ALA A 9 -34.38 41.65 -33.22
N ALA A 10 -34.80 40.44 -33.61
CA ALA A 10 -34.08 39.18 -33.54
C ALA A 10 -32.93 39.11 -34.56
N VAL A 11 -31.85 38.42 -34.19
CA VAL A 11 -30.93 37.77 -35.13
C VAL A 11 -30.71 36.35 -34.62
N LEU A 12 -31.31 35.36 -35.28
CA LEU A 12 -30.95 33.96 -35.13
C LEU A 12 -29.58 33.75 -35.79
N ALA A 13 -28.53 33.58 -34.98
CA ALA A 13 -27.26 33.06 -35.45
C ALA A 13 -27.27 31.54 -35.32
N LEU A 14 -27.30 30.85 -36.46
CA LEU A 14 -27.18 29.40 -36.59
C LEU A 14 -25.73 29.01 -36.26
N ALA A 15 -25.45 28.66 -35.00
CA ALA A 15 -24.15 28.14 -34.62
C ALA A 15 -24.02 26.68 -35.09
N ALA A 16 -23.28 26.45 -36.16
CA ALA A 16 -22.84 25.12 -36.56
C ALA A 16 -21.89 24.59 -35.47
N ALA A 17 -22.42 23.72 -34.60
CA ALA A 17 -21.64 23.01 -33.61
C ALA A 17 -20.70 22.02 -34.32
N ILE A 18 -19.42 22.38 -34.44
CA ILE A 18 -18.36 21.46 -34.81
C ILE A 18 -18.19 20.52 -33.61
N THR A 19 -18.80 19.34 -33.69
CA THR A 19 -18.60 18.27 -32.72
C THR A 19 -17.20 17.72 -32.92
N ILE A 20 -16.23 18.25 -32.19
CA ILE A 20 -14.92 17.60 -32.07
C ILE A 20 -15.18 16.33 -31.25
N PRO A 21 -14.97 15.12 -31.79
CA PRO A 21 -15.06 13.91 -30.99
C PRO A 21 -14.00 14.00 -29.89
N ALA A 22 -14.46 14.04 -28.63
CA ALA A 22 -13.58 13.88 -27.49
C ALA A 22 -13.00 12.46 -27.57
N SER A 23 -11.75 12.33 -28.02
CA SER A 23 -11.01 11.09 -27.83
C SER A 23 -10.83 10.91 -26.33
N SER A 24 -11.60 9.98 -25.75
CA SER A 24 -11.32 9.47 -24.41
C SER A 24 -9.90 8.92 -24.42
N ALA A 25 -8.95 9.69 -23.90
CA ALA A 25 -7.62 9.18 -23.62
C ALA A 25 -7.80 8.10 -22.55
N SER A 26 -7.80 6.83 -22.96
CA SER A 26 -7.61 5.73 -22.02
C SER A 26 -6.26 5.98 -21.36
N ALA A 27 -6.25 6.18 -20.04
CA ALA A 27 -5.00 6.16 -19.30
C ALA A 27 -4.29 4.85 -19.65
N ALA A 28 -3.00 4.94 -20.02
CA ALA A 28 -2.21 3.75 -20.26
C ALA A 28 -2.15 2.96 -18.94
N GLU A 29 -2.48 1.67 -19.01
CA GLU A 29 -2.40 0.78 -17.85
C GLU A 29 -0.94 0.73 -17.37
N LEU A 30 -0.72 1.02 -16.09
CA LEU A 30 0.61 0.99 -15.52
C LEU A 30 1.08 -0.46 -15.36
N PRO A 31 2.38 -0.75 -15.48
CA PRO A 31 2.88 -2.07 -15.16
C PRO A 31 2.62 -2.40 -13.68
N ALA A 32 2.24 -3.65 -13.40
CA ALA A 32 2.08 -4.12 -12.03
C ALA A 32 3.41 -4.01 -11.27
N PRO A 33 3.39 -3.74 -9.94
CA PRO A 33 4.58 -3.72 -9.12
C PRO A 33 5.40 -5.00 -9.22
N GLU A 34 6.68 -4.93 -8.86
CA GLU A 34 7.56 -6.08 -8.86
C GLU A 34 8.44 -6.09 -7.61
N ILE A 35 8.62 -7.29 -7.04
CA ILE A 35 9.55 -7.56 -5.95
C ILE A 35 10.62 -8.50 -6.48
N ALA A 36 11.87 -8.06 -6.49
CA ALA A 36 13.00 -8.90 -6.88
C ALA A 36 13.42 -9.83 -5.75
N TRP A 37 13.37 -9.34 -4.51
CA TRP A 37 13.63 -10.13 -3.30
C TRP A 37 13.22 -9.40 -2.03
N VAL A 38 12.88 -10.18 -1.02
CA VAL A 38 12.90 -9.79 0.40
C VAL A 38 14.06 -10.50 1.10
N GLY A 39 14.87 -9.73 1.81
CA GLY A 39 16.06 -10.18 2.52
C GLY A 39 15.76 -11.32 3.48
N GLN A 40 16.69 -12.25 3.61
CA GLN A 40 16.54 -13.46 4.42
C GLN A 40 16.62 -13.20 5.94
N GLN A 41 17.01 -11.98 6.33
CA GLN A 41 17.20 -11.60 7.72
C GLN A 41 16.26 -10.47 8.10
N VAL A 42 15.64 -10.61 9.26
CA VAL A 42 14.92 -9.57 10.00
C VAL A 42 15.80 -9.18 11.18
N VAL A 43 16.10 -7.90 11.31
CA VAL A 43 16.80 -7.38 12.51
C VAL A 43 15.76 -6.79 13.44
N ALA A 44 15.65 -7.30 14.66
CA ALA A 44 14.69 -6.84 15.66
C ALA A 44 15.39 -6.14 16.83
N ASN A 45 14.81 -5.05 17.32
CA ASN A 45 15.25 -4.29 18.48
C ASN A 45 14.04 -3.78 19.26
N GLY A 46 13.68 -4.47 20.35
CA GLY A 46 12.50 -4.15 21.14
C GLY A 46 11.22 -4.14 20.29
N SER A 47 10.52 -3.00 20.27
CA SER A 47 9.27 -2.82 19.54
C SER A 47 9.44 -2.47 18.05
N ASP A 48 10.67 -2.36 17.55
CA ASP A 48 10.96 -2.12 16.14
C ASP A 48 11.64 -3.35 15.50
N ALA A 49 11.35 -3.59 14.22
CA ALA A 49 12.11 -4.54 13.41
C ALA A 49 12.27 -4.04 11.98
N TYR A 50 13.29 -4.56 11.29
CA TYR A 50 13.72 -4.07 10.00
C TYR A 50 13.77 -5.18 8.95
N ILE A 51 13.13 -4.93 7.82
CA ILE A 51 13.15 -5.78 6.62
C ILE A 51 13.87 -5.03 5.51
N GLN A 52 14.77 -5.68 4.78
CA GLN A 52 15.34 -5.13 3.56
C GLN A 52 14.70 -5.78 2.34
N ALA A 53 14.34 -5.00 1.33
CA ALA A 53 13.77 -5.53 0.10
C ALA A 53 14.22 -4.74 -1.13
N LYS A 54 14.20 -5.41 -2.29
CA LYS A 54 14.35 -4.79 -3.60
C LYS A 54 13.06 -4.88 -4.38
N PHE A 55 12.51 -3.73 -4.75
CA PHE A 55 11.21 -3.63 -5.42
C PHE A 55 11.23 -2.49 -6.45
N ARG A 56 10.24 -2.48 -7.34
CA ARG A 56 9.89 -1.35 -8.20
C ARG A 56 8.38 -1.29 -8.36
N CYS A 57 7.87 -0.09 -8.56
CA CYS A 57 6.45 0.18 -8.75
C CYS A 57 6.29 1.44 -9.59
N TRP A 58 5.08 1.63 -10.13
CA TRP A 58 4.68 2.77 -10.95
C TRP A 58 3.48 3.46 -10.30
N GLY A 59 3.09 4.63 -10.82
CA GLY A 59 1.89 5.32 -10.36
C GLY A 59 1.98 5.75 -8.91
N GLY A 60 3.01 6.53 -8.55
CA GLY A 60 3.17 7.09 -7.19
C GLY A 60 2.08 8.07 -6.75
N GLU A 61 0.83 7.87 -7.18
CA GLU A 61 -0.36 8.57 -6.73
C GLU A 61 -0.84 8.06 -5.36
N THR A 62 -1.80 8.77 -4.77
CA THR A 62 -2.48 8.36 -3.54
C THR A 62 -3.04 6.94 -3.65
N GLY A 63 -2.77 6.11 -2.64
CA GLY A 63 -3.16 4.70 -2.63
C GLY A 63 -1.99 3.75 -2.92
N THR A 64 -0.89 4.24 -3.47
CA THR A 64 0.33 3.46 -3.66
C THR A 64 1.08 3.29 -2.35
N HIS A 65 1.26 2.04 -1.92
CA HIS A 65 1.78 1.76 -0.59
C HIS A 65 2.42 0.38 -0.43
N LEU A 66 2.99 0.17 0.75
CA LEU A 66 3.57 -1.09 1.17
C LEU A 66 2.94 -1.56 2.47
N TRP A 67 2.65 -2.85 2.51
CA TRP A 67 2.36 -3.55 3.74
C TRP A 67 3.41 -4.63 3.99
N ALA A 68 3.98 -4.65 5.18
CA ALA A 68 4.81 -5.75 5.62
C ALA A 68 4.37 -6.22 7.00
N SER A 69 4.36 -7.52 7.21
CA SER A 69 3.98 -8.17 8.46
C SER A 69 4.95 -9.29 8.81
N ILE A 70 5.35 -9.36 10.07
CA ILE A 70 6.23 -10.39 10.64
C ILE A 70 5.47 -11.09 11.76
N LYS A 71 5.33 -12.40 11.64
CA LYS A 71 4.61 -13.25 12.59
C LYS A 71 5.54 -14.34 13.10
N GLN A 72 5.62 -14.52 14.41
CA GLN A 72 6.48 -15.53 15.03
C GLN A 72 5.74 -16.27 16.14
N GLY A 73 5.92 -17.59 16.16
CA GLY A 73 5.29 -18.47 17.15
C GLY A 73 3.77 -18.59 16.98
N GLY A 74 3.10 -19.12 18.00
CA GLY A 74 1.66 -19.29 18.02
C GLY A 74 1.10 -20.32 17.02
N ALA A 75 -0.21 -20.20 16.73
CA ALA A 75 -0.86 -21.00 15.70
C ALA A 75 -0.42 -20.55 14.30
N ASP A 76 -0.55 -21.42 13.30
CA ASP A 76 -0.08 -21.26 11.92
C ASP A 76 0.11 -19.80 11.46
N PRO A 77 1.35 -19.26 11.52
CA PRO A 77 1.62 -17.86 11.22
C PRO A 77 1.51 -17.56 9.72
N THR A 78 1.33 -18.58 8.87
CA THR A 78 1.26 -18.42 7.42
C THR A 78 -0.13 -18.02 6.92
N ALA A 79 -1.18 -18.27 7.72
CA ALA A 79 -2.55 -17.96 7.34
C ALA A 79 -2.82 -16.44 7.33
N GLU A 80 -3.73 -16.00 6.45
CA GLU A 80 -4.19 -14.61 6.48
C GLU A 80 -4.95 -14.33 7.79
N GLY A 81 -4.74 -13.14 8.36
CA GLY A 81 -5.30 -12.76 9.67
C GLY A 81 -4.69 -13.46 10.89
N SER A 82 -3.72 -14.37 10.73
CA SER A 82 -3.12 -15.13 11.84
C SER A 82 -2.25 -14.32 12.82
N GLY A 83 -2.02 -13.03 12.54
CA GLY A 83 -1.15 -12.19 13.37
C GLY A 83 -1.61 -12.11 14.84
N MET A 84 -2.93 -12.06 15.07
CA MET A 84 -3.53 -12.05 16.41
C MET A 84 -3.34 -13.35 17.21
N LEU A 85 -2.94 -14.44 16.54
CA LEU A 85 -2.69 -15.75 17.15
C LEU A 85 -1.20 -16.06 17.27
N SER A 86 -0.33 -15.14 16.83
CA SER A 86 1.12 -15.26 16.90
C SER A 86 1.63 -14.82 18.28
N ASP A 87 2.74 -15.40 18.73
CA ASP A 87 3.36 -14.99 19.99
C ASP A 87 3.97 -13.59 19.88
N ALA A 88 4.46 -13.22 18.69
CA ALA A 88 4.91 -11.88 18.33
C ALA A 88 4.39 -11.49 16.94
N TRP A 89 3.88 -10.26 16.81
CA TRP A 89 3.37 -9.72 15.55
C TRP A 89 3.78 -8.26 15.37
N TYR A 90 4.46 -8.00 14.25
CA TYR A 90 4.91 -6.68 13.85
C TYR A 90 4.37 -6.38 12.46
N ASP A 91 3.92 -5.16 12.20
CA ASP A 91 3.55 -4.77 10.83
C ASP A 91 3.85 -3.30 10.54
N THR A 92 3.51 -2.84 9.33
CA THR A 92 3.57 -1.43 8.93
C THR A 92 2.28 -0.64 9.21
N ASN A 93 1.21 -1.29 9.68
CA ASN A 93 -0.08 -0.65 9.97
C ASN A 93 -0.07 0.17 11.26
N TYR A 94 1.00 0.12 12.07
CA TYR A 94 1.20 1.13 13.12
C TYR A 94 1.14 2.57 12.60
N GLN A 95 1.42 2.78 11.31
CA GLN A 95 1.30 4.09 10.64
C GLN A 95 -0.13 4.40 10.18
N TYR A 96 -1.07 3.45 10.18
CA TYR A 96 -2.37 3.59 9.52
C TYR A 96 -3.20 4.76 10.07
N ALA A 97 -3.05 5.08 11.36
CA ALA A 97 -3.70 6.24 11.97
C ALA A 97 -3.17 7.60 11.44
N ASN A 98 -1.95 7.64 10.90
CA ASN A 98 -1.27 8.83 10.39
C ASN A 98 -1.18 8.86 8.86
N ASP A 99 -1.26 7.71 8.21
CA ASP A 99 -1.26 7.53 6.76
C ASP A 99 -2.20 6.37 6.42
N PRO A 100 -3.41 6.62 5.89
CA PRO A 100 -4.37 5.56 5.54
C PRO A 100 -3.86 4.66 4.40
N ALA A 101 -2.76 5.01 3.73
CA ALA A 101 -2.07 4.13 2.81
C ALA A 101 -1.10 3.18 3.54
N GLY A 102 -0.79 3.37 4.82
CA GLY A 102 0.25 2.61 5.52
C GLY A 102 1.65 3.18 5.23
N GLN A 103 2.64 2.33 4.92
CA GLN A 103 3.99 2.82 4.62
C GLN A 103 4.06 3.33 3.17
N THR A 104 4.00 4.65 2.98
CA THR A 104 4.21 5.28 1.67
C THR A 104 5.60 4.93 1.11
N ILE A 105 5.66 4.65 -0.19
CA ILE A 105 6.85 4.28 -0.96
C ILE A 105 6.98 5.12 -2.23
N GLN A 106 8.20 5.19 -2.79
CA GLN A 106 8.45 5.88 -4.06
C GLN A 106 8.24 4.93 -5.24
N CYS A 107 7.37 5.32 -6.18
CA CYS A 107 7.04 4.54 -7.37
C CYS A 107 7.31 5.36 -8.64
N ASP A 108 8.55 5.30 -9.08
CA ASP A 108 9.10 6.01 -10.25
C ASP A 108 9.51 5.04 -11.39
N GLY A 109 9.12 3.76 -11.29
CA GLY A 109 9.49 2.69 -12.21
C GLY A 109 10.93 2.19 -12.07
N ARG A 110 11.72 2.69 -11.11
CA ARG A 110 13.10 2.28 -10.86
C ARG A 110 13.16 1.24 -9.75
N TRP A 111 14.23 0.43 -9.78
CA TRP A 111 14.52 -0.49 -8.70
C TRP A 111 15.04 0.26 -7.47
N HIS A 112 14.34 0.10 -6.36
CA HIS A 112 14.72 0.61 -5.04
C HIS A 112 15.20 -0.54 -4.16
N VAL A 113 16.19 -0.26 -3.31
CA VAL A 113 16.63 -1.18 -2.26
C VAL A 113 16.50 -0.45 -0.94
N ASN A 114 15.42 -0.73 -0.21
CA ASN A 114 15.07 0.00 0.99
C ASN A 114 15.07 -0.92 2.20
N ARG A 115 15.29 -0.30 3.37
CA ARG A 115 15.04 -0.90 4.67
C ARG A 115 13.74 -0.33 5.22
N PHE A 116 12.80 -1.21 5.53
CA PHE A 116 11.48 -0.89 6.05
C PHE A 116 11.43 -1.16 7.54
N THR A 117 10.82 -0.25 8.29
CA THR A 117 10.56 -0.44 9.72
C THR A 117 9.15 -0.98 9.90
N VAL A 118 9.03 -2.13 10.55
CA VAL A 118 7.78 -2.66 11.09
C VAL A 118 7.80 -2.52 12.61
N LYS A 119 6.64 -2.34 13.23
CA LYS A 119 6.54 -2.17 14.67
C LYS A 119 5.63 -3.20 15.31
N LEU A 120 5.92 -3.50 16.57
CA LEU A 120 5.07 -4.33 17.41
C LEU A 120 3.65 -3.77 17.38
N VAL A 121 2.69 -4.63 17.02
CA VAL A 121 1.29 -4.25 16.93
C VAL A 121 0.69 -4.26 18.35
N ASP A 122 0.37 -3.08 18.88
CA ASP A 122 -0.23 -2.96 20.21
C ASP A 122 -1.77 -3.17 20.18
N HIS A 123 -2.45 -2.83 19.09
CA HIS A 123 -3.90 -2.95 18.98
C HIS A 123 -4.40 -3.28 17.57
N PRO A 124 -4.31 -4.53 17.13
CA PRO A 124 -4.88 -4.88 15.84
C PRO A 124 -6.40 -4.97 15.96
N PHE A 125 -7.12 -4.04 15.33
CA PHE A 125 -8.55 -4.19 15.01
C PHE A 125 -9.46 -4.57 16.21
N GLY A 126 -9.16 -4.05 17.41
CA GLY A 126 -9.93 -4.32 18.63
C GLY A 126 -9.71 -5.69 19.27
N ALA A 127 -8.69 -6.45 18.83
CA ALA A 127 -8.28 -7.73 19.41
C ALA A 127 -7.42 -7.55 20.67
N PRO A 128 -7.26 -8.61 21.51
CA PRO A 128 -6.31 -8.62 22.62
C PRO A 128 -4.88 -8.34 22.13
N TYR A 129 -4.10 -7.62 22.94
CA TYR A 129 -2.72 -7.26 22.66
C TYR A 129 -1.85 -8.48 22.32
N VAL A 130 -1.09 -8.40 21.23
CA VAL A 130 0.10 -9.23 21.05
C VAL A 130 1.24 -8.53 21.79
N SER A 131 1.68 -9.08 22.91
CA SER A 131 2.68 -8.44 23.79
C SER A 131 4.09 -9.00 23.65
N GLY A 132 4.26 -10.11 22.92
CA GLY A 132 5.56 -10.72 22.70
C GLY A 132 6.40 -9.95 21.68
N THR A 133 7.69 -9.80 21.97
CA THR A 133 8.67 -9.26 21.02
C THR A 133 9.28 -10.38 20.18
N LEU A 134 9.76 -10.04 18.99
CA LEU A 134 10.51 -10.97 18.15
C LEU A 134 11.77 -11.50 18.89
N ALA A 135 12.00 -12.81 18.80
CA ALA A 135 13.15 -13.52 19.33
C ALA A 135 13.98 -14.17 18.20
N ASN A 136 15.25 -14.48 18.49
CA ASN A 136 16.11 -15.20 17.55
C ASN A 136 15.44 -16.49 17.07
N GLY A 137 15.35 -16.69 15.75
CA GLY A 137 14.70 -17.87 15.18
C GLY A 137 14.05 -17.62 13.82
N ALA A 138 13.07 -18.44 13.45
CA ALA A 138 12.30 -18.25 12.24
C ALA A 138 11.06 -17.37 12.51
N ALA A 139 10.69 -16.55 11.53
CA ALA A 139 9.42 -15.84 11.50
C ALA A 139 8.86 -15.87 10.07
N TRP A 140 7.54 -15.87 9.95
CA TRP A 140 6.86 -15.73 8.67
C TRP A 140 6.78 -14.25 8.32
N VAL A 141 7.30 -13.88 7.15
CA VAL A 141 7.24 -12.51 6.63
C VAL A 141 6.30 -12.47 5.44
N GLN A 142 5.33 -11.56 5.50
CA GLN A 142 4.52 -11.14 4.37
C GLN A 142 5.01 -9.76 3.95
N PHE A 143 5.32 -9.57 2.67
CA PHE A 143 5.75 -8.29 2.11
C PHE A 143 4.98 -8.04 0.83
N CYS A 144 4.25 -6.93 0.79
CA CYS A 144 3.31 -6.56 -0.24
C CYS A 144 3.59 -5.15 -0.75
N VAL A 145 3.57 -4.99 -2.07
CA VAL A 145 3.60 -3.69 -2.74
C VAL A 145 2.31 -3.51 -3.52
N PHE A 146 1.62 -2.42 -3.28
CA PHE A 146 0.37 -2.03 -3.92
C PHE A 146 0.59 -0.75 -4.71
N ASP A 147 0.14 -0.71 -5.96
CA ASP A 147 -0.03 0.55 -6.69
C ASP A 147 -1.41 1.16 -6.45
N SER A 148 -1.65 2.32 -7.04
CA SER A 148 -2.87 3.12 -6.89
C SER A 148 -4.12 2.46 -7.49
N SER A 149 -3.97 1.37 -8.25
CA SER A 149 -5.07 0.61 -8.88
C SER A 149 -5.50 -0.62 -8.07
N ALA A 150 -4.74 -1.00 -7.04
CA ALA A 150 -5.04 -2.16 -6.21
C ALA A 150 -6.36 -1.95 -5.44
N THR A 151 -7.31 -2.84 -5.66
CA THR A 151 -8.56 -2.92 -4.90
C THR A 151 -8.81 -4.36 -4.48
N ASP A 152 -9.63 -4.56 -3.45
CA ASP A 152 -10.06 -5.89 -3.00
C ASP A 152 -10.69 -6.72 -4.14
N ASP A 153 -11.27 -6.06 -5.13
CA ASP A 153 -11.95 -6.67 -6.28
C ASP A 153 -11.03 -6.96 -7.48
N ASN A 154 -9.77 -6.47 -7.48
CA ASN A 154 -8.90 -6.46 -8.66
C ASN A 154 -7.53 -7.14 -8.47
N PHE A 155 -7.39 -7.97 -7.43
CA PHE A 155 -6.25 -8.87 -7.31
C PHE A 155 -6.25 -9.89 -8.47
N PRO A 156 -5.15 -10.03 -9.25
CA PRO A 156 -3.76 -9.65 -8.93
C PRO A 156 -3.21 -8.40 -9.62
N THR A 157 -4.02 -7.61 -10.34
CA THR A 157 -3.50 -6.39 -10.97
C THR A 157 -3.21 -5.32 -9.91
N GLY A 158 -2.11 -4.59 -10.08
CA GLY A 158 -1.68 -3.55 -9.14
C GLY A 158 -0.99 -4.03 -7.86
N PHE A 159 -0.62 -5.31 -7.78
CA PHE A 159 -0.08 -5.92 -6.56
C PHE A 159 1.11 -6.84 -6.83
N ALA A 160 2.09 -6.84 -5.91
CA ALA A 160 3.16 -7.83 -5.85
C ALA A 160 3.42 -8.28 -4.42
N TYR A 161 3.84 -9.54 -4.26
CA TYR A 161 4.16 -10.11 -2.95
C TYR A 161 5.40 -11.01 -2.94
N ASP A 162 6.06 -11.09 -1.79
CA ASP A 162 7.10 -12.09 -1.44
C ASP A 162 6.84 -12.54 0.00
N TYR A 163 6.35 -13.77 0.14
CA TYR A 163 6.06 -14.37 1.44
C TYR A 163 7.06 -15.48 1.72
N GLY A 164 7.53 -15.58 2.95
CA GLY A 164 8.41 -16.68 3.32
C GLY A 164 8.93 -16.63 4.73
N TRP A 165 9.48 -17.76 5.15
CA TRP A 165 10.25 -17.87 6.38
C TRP A 165 11.56 -17.09 6.27
N LYS A 166 11.78 -16.17 7.21
CA LYS A 166 13.03 -15.39 7.33
C LYS A 166 13.62 -15.62 8.72
N THR A 167 14.93 -15.43 8.84
CA THR A 167 15.64 -15.54 10.13
C THR A 167 15.59 -14.22 10.87
N VAL A 168 15.08 -14.24 12.10
CA VAL A 168 15.11 -13.12 13.04
C VAL A 168 16.44 -13.12 13.79
N ILE A 169 17.08 -11.96 13.81
CA ILE A 169 18.23 -11.62 14.64
C ILE A 169 17.77 -10.55 15.64
N ALA A 170 17.48 -10.96 16.87
CA ALA A 170 17.06 -10.08 17.95
C ALA A 170 18.29 -9.48 18.66
N GLN A 171 18.33 -8.16 18.72
CA GLN A 171 19.30 -7.37 19.46
C GLN A 171 18.62 -6.95 20.77
N HIS A 172 18.98 -7.61 21.86
CA HIS A 172 18.49 -7.30 23.21
C HIS A 172 19.50 -6.42 23.95
#